data_AF-A0A6V7J0S2-F1
#
_entry.id   AF-A0A6V7J0S2-F1
#
_cell.length_a   1.000
_cell.length_b   1.000
_cell.length_c   1.000
_cell.angle_alpha   90.00
_cell.angle_beta   90.00
_cell.angle_gamma   90.00
#
_symmetry.space_group_name_H-M   'P 1'
#
loop_
_entity.id
_entity.type
_entity.pdbx_description
1 polymer ?
#
loop_
_entity_poly.entity_id
_entity_poly.type
_entity_poly.pdbx_seq_one_letter_code
_entity_poly.pdbx_strand_id
1 'polypeptide(L)' 'NLQYLKLGDNNLHAVPSDALRRLHRLRHLDLKSNNITSLPEDAFTGYGDSITFLNLQKN' A
#
# COMPACT_ATOMS: atom_id res chain seq x y z
N ASN A 1 8.02 -12.86 -4.43
CA ASN A 1 7.72 -12.60 -5.86
C ASN A 1 6.37 -11.92 -6.08
N LEU A 2 5.67 -11.48 -5.04
CA LEU A 2 4.40 -10.77 -5.21
C LEU A 2 4.64 -9.43 -5.91
N GLN A 3 3.85 -9.14 -6.94
CA GLN A 3 3.93 -7.91 -7.74
C GLN A 3 2.65 -7.08 -7.69
N TYR A 4 1.51 -7.72 -7.42
CA TYR A 4 0.20 -7.09 -7.38
C TYR A 4 -0.48 -7.44 -6.07
N LEU A 5 -0.92 -6.42 -5.34
CA LEU A 5 -1.66 -6.57 -4.10
C LEU A 5 -2.89 -5.66 -4.14
N LYS A 6 -4.07 -6.26 -3.99
CA LYS A 6 -5.35 -5.55 -3.92
C LYS A 6 -5.91 -5.70 -2.51
N LEU A 7 -6.01 -4.57 -1.82
CA LEU A 7 -6.56 -4.39 -0.49
C LEU A 7 -7.70 -3.36 -0.51
N GLY A 8 -8.20 -3.01 -1.69
CA GLY A 8 -9.31 -2.08 -1.81
C GLY A 8 -10.62 -2.63 -1.24
N ASP A 9 -11.55 -1.74 -0.95
CA ASP A 9 -12.88 -2.06 -0.43
C ASP A 9 -12.82 -2.82 0.92
N ASN A 10 -11.93 -2.37 1.80
CA ASN A 10 -11.74 -2.88 3.16
C ASN A 10 -11.89 -1.74 4.19
N ASN A 11 -11.59 -2.02 5.47
CA ASN A 11 -11.67 -1.06 6.58
C ASN A 11 -10.28 -0.70 7.13
N LEU A 12 -9.26 -0.60 6.26
CA LEU A 12 -7.91 -0.22 6.69
C LEU A 12 -7.89 1.25 7.09
N HIS A 13 -7.38 1.54 8.28
CA HIS A 13 -7.22 2.92 8.78
C HIS A 13 -5.79 3.45 8.57
N ALA A 14 -4.87 2.58 8.16
CA ALA A 14 -3.48 2.90 7.85
C ALA A 14 -2.95 1.90 6.82
N VAL A 15 -1.88 2.29 6.11
CA VAL A 15 -1.12 1.36 5.28
C VAL A 15 -0.43 0.34 6.19
N PRO A 16 -0.52 -0.98 5.90
CA PRO A 16 0.12 -2.02 6.72
C PRO A 16 1.64 -2.12 6.43
N SER A 17 2.37 -1.02 6.64
CA SER A 17 3.77 -0.83 6.22
C SER A 17 4.70 -1.98 6.65
N ASP A 18 4.59 -2.44 7.89
CA ASP A 18 5.41 -3.53 8.43
C ASP A 18 5.19 -4.85 7.69
N ALA A 19 3.93 -5.17 7.37
CA ALA A 19 3.59 -6.39 6.64
C ALA A 19 4.07 -6.32 5.18
N LEU A 20 4.09 -5.11 4.59
CA LEU A 20 4.50 -4.90 3.20
C LEU A 20 6.01 -4.68 3.03
N ARG A 21 6.75 -4.41 4.11
CA ARG A 21 8.17 -4.01 4.10
C ARG A 21 9.09 -4.91 3.28
N ARG A 22 8.79 -6.22 3.23
CA ARG A 22 9.60 -7.23 2.52
C ARG A 22 9.16 -7.48 1.07
N LEU A 23 8.11 -6.80 0.61
CA LEU A 23 7.59 -6.95 -0.74
C LEU A 23 8.38 -6.08 -1.74
N HIS A 24 9.70 -6.27 -1.81
CA HIS A 24 10.63 -5.51 -2.65
C HIS A 24 10.38 -5.60 -4.17
N ARG A 25 9.41 -6.40 -4.59
CA ARG A 25 9.00 -6.57 -6.00
C ARG A 25 7.57 -6.09 -6.25
N LEU A 26 6.92 -5.46 -5.27
CA LEU A 26 5.54 -5.00 -5.37
C LEU A 26 5.45 -3.81 -6.33
N ARG A 27 4.74 -3.98 -7.44
CA ARG A 27 4.57 -2.97 -8.49
C ARG A 27 3.24 -2.25 -8.39
N HIS A 28 2.20 -2.94 -7.93
CA HIS A 28 0.84 -2.44 -7.90
C HIS A 28 0.23 -2.68 -6.52
N LEU A 29 -0.15 -1.59 -5.85
CA LEU A 29 -0.82 -1.60 -4.56
C LEU A 29 -2.15 -0.84 -4.69
N ASP A 30 -3.26 -1.58 -4.64
CA ASP A 30 -4.61 -0.99 -4.63
C ASP A 30 -5.15 -0.97 -3.20
N LEU A 31 -5.33 0.22 -2.65
CA LEU A 31 -5.85 0.51 -1.31
C LEU A 31 -7.14 1.35 -1.38
N LYS A 32 -7.79 1.44 -2.55
CA LYS A 32 -8.99 2.27 -2.73
C LYS A 32 -10.11 1.91 -1.74
N SER A 33 -11.00 2.85 -1.45
CA SER A 33 -12.21 2.58 -0.65
C SER A 33 -11.87 1.91 0.68
N ASN A 34 -10.94 2.53 1.41
CA ASN A 34 -10.58 2.21 2.80
C ASN A 34 -10.79 3.49 3.64
N ASN A 35 -10.21 3.57 4.84
CA ASN A 35 -10.33 4.70 5.77
C ASN A 35 -8.94 5.29 6.12
N ILE A 36 -7.99 5.30 5.17
CA ILE A 36 -6.61 5.74 5.41
C ILE A 36 -6.54 7.27 5.38
N THR A 37 -6.52 7.89 6.55
CA THR A 37 -6.53 9.36 6.69
C THR A 37 -5.14 10.01 6.70
N SER A 38 -4.08 9.22 6.87
CA SER A 38 -2.71 9.72 6.93
C SER A 38 -1.70 8.73 6.35
N LEU A 39 -0.61 9.28 5.82
CA LEU A 39 0.54 8.54 5.32
C LEU A 39 1.79 9.10 6.01
N PRO A 40 2.37 8.38 6.99
CA PRO A 40 3.65 8.79 7.55
C PRO A 40 4.75 8.69 6.48
N GLU A 41 5.83 9.44 6.65
CA GLU A 41 6.95 9.50 5.70
C GLU A 41 7.55 8.11 5.39
N ASP A 42 7.46 7.20 6.36
CA ASP A 42 7.98 5.85 6.27
C ASP A 42 6.95 4.79 5.81
N ALA A 43 5.73 5.18 5.43
CA ALA A 43 4.63 4.28 5.06
C ALA A 43 5.01 3.24 3.98
N PHE A 44 5.93 3.60 3.10
CA PHE A 44 6.37 2.76 1.97
C PHE A 44 7.81 2.27 2.10
N THR A 45 8.44 2.41 3.27
CA THR A 45 9.84 2.02 3.50
C THR A 45 10.07 0.54 3.17
N GLY A 46 11.04 0.28 2.30
CA GLY A 46 11.46 -1.07 1.90
C GLY A 46 10.75 -1.62 0.66
N TYR A 47 9.60 -1.07 0.24
CA TYR A 47 8.87 -1.57 -0.94
C TYR A 47 8.44 -0.46 -1.91
N GLY A 48 8.45 0.80 -1.47
CA GLY A 48 8.05 1.98 -2.23
C GLY A 48 8.82 2.16 -3.54
N ASP A 49 10.14 1.89 -3.54
CA ASP A 49 10.99 2.01 -4.74
C ASP A 49 10.53 1.13 -5.91
N SER A 50 9.82 0.03 -5.61
CA SER A 50 9.30 -0.88 -6.63
C SER A 50 7.90 -0.53 -7.10
N ILE A 51 7.15 0.30 -6.36
CA ILE A 51 5.76 0.63 -6.68
C ILE A 51 5.72 1.53 -7.93
N THR A 52 4.98 1.07 -8.94
CA THR A 52 4.68 1.82 -10.16
C THR A 52 3.22 2.26 -10.23
N PHE A 53 2.36 1.68 -9.40
CA PHE A 53 0.95 2.03 -9.28
C PHE A 53 0.50 1.96 -7.82
N LEU A 54 -0.04 3.07 -7.33
CA LEU A 54 -0.64 3.19 -6.00
C LEU A 54 -2.04 3.79 -6.16
N ASN A 55 -3.06 3.10 -5.66
CA ASN A 55 -4.42 3.61 -5.65
C ASN A 55 -4.91 3.84 -4.23
N LEU A 56 -5.15 5.10 -3.90
CA LEU A 56 -5.68 5.54 -2.60
C LEU A 56 -7.04 6.24 -2.74
N GLN A 57 -7.71 6.11 -3.89
CA GLN A 57 -8.99 6.78 -4.12
C GLN A 57 -10.03 6.36 -3.08
N LYS A 58 -10.86 7.31 -2.61
CA LYS A 58 -11.91 7.08 -1.61
C LYS A 58 -11.37 6.54 -0.26
N ASN A 59 -10.31 7.15 0.26
CA ASN A 59 -9.78 6.93 1.62
C ASN A 59 -10.03 8.15 2.50
#